data_AF-A0A2Z3HG04-F1
#
_entry.id   AF-A0A2Z3HG04-F1
#
_cell.length_a   1.000
_cell.length_b   1.000
_cell.length_c   1.000
_cell.angle_alpha   90.00
_cell.angle_beta   90.00
_cell.angle_gamma   90.00
#
_symmetry.space_group_name_H-M   'P 1'
#
loop_
_entity.id
_entity.type
_entity.pdbx_description
1 polymer ?
#
loop_
_entity_poly.entity_id
_entity_poly.type
_entity_poly.pdbx_seq_one_letter_code
_entity_poly.pdbx_strand_id
1 'polypeptide(L)'
;MLLIDTSGSMAEVVSGTGRDLGRTAQVDGKTYRVVSGGTTRIDLVNEGLRVYQADVTNDPLAAQRVEVSVVTFGDTVRTVTPFVTTSQFTPPVLTANGETPMGAAILKAIDAVTERKREYRQNGLHFYRPWIFLITDGEPTDAWEAAAARVREGEEKKQFAFFAVGVEGANMDRLKQISVRQPLHLKGYSFKEMFLWLSQSQRSVSHSNPGQEEQVKLAPPAGWASL
;
A
#
# COMPACT_ATOMS: atom_id res chain seq x y z
N MET A 1 -3.97 -4.86 4.87
CA MET A 1 -3.43 -5.32 3.57
C MET A 1 -2.69 -4.16 2.93
N LEU A 2 -1.39 -4.32 2.69
CA LEU A 2 -0.59 -3.40 1.91
C LEU A 2 -0.53 -3.93 0.47
N LEU A 3 -0.94 -3.11 -0.48
CA LEU A 3 -0.91 -3.41 -1.90
C LEU A 3 0.11 -2.48 -2.55
N ILE A 4 1.30 -2.99 -2.83
CA ILE A 4 2.47 -2.18 -3.14
C ILE A 4 2.88 -2.36 -4.60
N ASP A 5 2.93 -1.26 -5.32
CA ASP A 5 3.49 -1.21 -6.65
C ASP A 5 5.01 -1.42 -6.61
N THR A 6 5.47 -2.35 -7.42
CA THR A 6 6.87 -2.68 -7.64
C THR A 6 7.17 -2.70 -9.13
N SER A 7 6.42 -1.96 -9.96
CA SER A 7 6.70 -1.74 -11.38
C SER A 7 8.07 -1.09 -11.60
N GLY A 8 8.52 -1.06 -12.86
CA GLY A 8 9.81 -0.45 -13.23
C GLY A 8 9.93 1.02 -12.82
N SER A 9 8.85 1.81 -12.89
CA SER A 9 8.86 3.22 -12.50
C SER A 9 9.21 3.45 -11.02
N MET A 10 8.96 2.47 -10.15
CA MET A 10 9.38 2.51 -8.74
C MET A 10 10.90 2.39 -8.55
N ALA A 11 11.66 2.09 -9.62
CA ALA A 11 13.12 2.11 -9.63
C ALA A 11 13.70 3.53 -9.86
N GLU A 12 12.86 4.55 -10.02
CA GLU A 12 13.30 5.93 -10.21
C GLU A 12 14.17 6.40 -9.03
N VAL A 13 15.34 6.98 -9.33
CA VAL A 13 16.27 7.55 -8.35
C VAL A 13 15.80 8.94 -7.93
N VAL A 14 15.60 9.12 -6.63
CA VAL A 14 14.97 10.31 -6.06
C VAL A 14 15.89 11.14 -5.17
N SER A 15 17.04 10.59 -4.77
CA SER A 15 18.08 11.32 -4.04
C SER A 15 19.45 10.66 -4.18
N GLY A 16 20.52 11.39 -3.87
CA GLY A 16 21.89 10.85 -3.89
C GLY A 16 22.34 10.37 -5.28
N THR A 17 21.84 11.02 -6.33
CA THR A 17 22.05 10.61 -7.72
C THR A 17 23.53 10.45 -8.04
N GLY A 18 23.90 9.25 -8.48
CA GLY A 18 25.24 8.93 -8.94
C GLY A 18 25.57 9.57 -10.29
N ARG A 19 26.68 9.14 -10.89
CA ARG A 19 27.14 9.67 -12.18
C ARG A 19 26.17 9.25 -13.29
N ASP A 20 25.82 10.21 -14.14
CA ASP A 20 25.11 9.95 -15.41
C ASP A 20 25.98 9.04 -16.30
N LEU A 21 25.42 7.91 -16.72
CA LEU A 21 26.11 6.91 -17.52
C LEU A 21 26.01 7.16 -19.03
N GLY A 22 25.40 8.28 -19.44
CA GLY A 22 25.23 8.65 -20.85
C GLY A 22 24.27 7.73 -21.62
N ARG A 23 23.43 6.98 -20.91
CA ARG A 23 22.45 6.04 -21.47
C ARG A 23 21.05 6.44 -21.04
N THR A 24 20.06 6.14 -21.88
CA THR A 24 18.64 6.28 -21.56
C THR A 24 17.98 4.91 -21.50
N ALA A 25 16.93 4.80 -20.67
CA ALA A 25 16.08 3.63 -20.55
C ALA A 25 14.61 4.04 -20.77
N GLN A 26 13.83 3.14 -21.38
CA GLN A 26 12.37 3.28 -21.46
C GLN A 26 11.75 2.45 -20.34
N VAL A 27 10.91 3.06 -19.51
CA VAL A 27 10.20 2.40 -18.41
C VAL A 27 8.79 2.98 -18.39
N ASP A 28 7.78 2.12 -18.52
CA ASP A 28 6.35 2.49 -18.52
C ASP A 28 6.01 3.65 -19.47
N GLY A 29 6.60 3.62 -20.66
CA GLY A 29 6.42 4.65 -21.71
C GLY A 29 7.15 5.98 -21.45
N LYS A 30 7.90 6.09 -20.36
CA LYS A 30 8.71 7.27 -19.99
C LYS A 30 10.20 7.02 -20.23
N THR A 31 10.92 8.06 -20.66
CA THR A 31 12.37 8.02 -20.89
C THR A 31 13.13 8.49 -19.66
N TYR A 32 13.99 7.64 -19.13
CA TYR A 32 14.83 7.91 -17.97
C TYR A 32 16.31 7.98 -18.36
N ARG A 33 17.09 8.80 -17.63
CA ARG A 33 18.55 8.76 -17.69
C ARG A 33 19.08 7.71 -16.71
N VAL A 34 20.02 6.90 -17.16
CA VAL A 34 20.61 5.85 -16.33
C VAL A 34 21.78 6.43 -15.55
N VAL A 35 21.74 6.25 -14.22
CA VAL A 35 22.78 6.72 -13.29
C VAL A 35 23.43 5.55 -12.55
N SER A 36 24.64 5.74 -12.03
CA SER A 36 25.42 4.69 -11.37
C SER A 36 24.96 4.33 -9.95
N GLY A 37 23.96 5.03 -9.41
CA GLY A 37 23.47 4.82 -8.05
C GLY A 37 22.57 5.95 -7.56
N GLY A 38 22.16 5.85 -6.30
CA GLY A 38 21.24 6.75 -5.62
C GLY A 38 20.12 5.98 -4.94
N THR A 39 19.33 6.68 -4.13
CA THR A 39 18.17 6.10 -3.43
C THR A 39 16.99 6.10 -4.39
N THR A 40 16.35 4.95 -4.56
CA THR A 40 15.16 4.80 -5.40
C THR A 40 13.86 4.97 -4.60
N ARG A 41 12.73 5.11 -5.30
CA ARG A 41 11.41 5.09 -4.63
C ARG A 41 11.19 3.78 -3.87
N ILE A 42 11.57 2.64 -4.46
CA ILE A 42 11.41 1.33 -3.80
C ILE A 42 12.31 1.19 -2.55
N ASP A 43 13.49 1.82 -2.51
CA ASP A 43 14.32 1.87 -1.30
C ASP A 43 13.61 2.61 -0.16
N LEU A 44 12.91 3.70 -0.48
CA LEU A 44 12.12 4.46 0.50
C LEU A 44 10.87 3.69 0.98
N VAL A 45 10.25 2.88 0.10
CA VAL A 45 9.19 1.95 0.53
C VAL A 45 9.75 0.90 1.50
N ASN A 46 10.90 0.30 1.18
CA ASN A 46 11.57 -0.68 2.05
C ASN A 46 11.93 -0.08 3.43
N GLU A 47 12.45 1.14 3.46
CA GLU A 47 12.66 1.89 4.72
C GLU A 47 11.35 2.13 5.46
N GLY A 48 10.31 2.59 4.76
CA GLY A 48 8.99 2.82 5.32
C GLY A 48 8.36 1.57 5.96
N LEU A 49 8.49 0.40 5.32
CA LEU A 49 8.01 -0.88 5.87
C LEU A 49 8.75 -1.28 7.16
N ARG A 50 10.05 -1.01 7.25
CA ARG A 50 10.84 -1.24 8.47
C ARG A 50 10.39 -0.31 9.60
N VAL A 51 10.16 0.97 9.28
CA VAL A 51 9.65 1.95 10.24
C VAL A 51 8.24 1.59 10.72
N TYR A 52 7.35 1.19 9.80
CA TYR A 52 6.01 0.70 10.12
C TYR A 52 6.05 -0.45 11.12
N GLN A 53 6.87 -1.48 10.84
CA GLN A 53 6.98 -2.65 11.70
C GLN A 53 7.50 -2.29 13.09
N ALA A 54 8.54 -1.45 13.17
CA ALA A 54 9.08 -1.01 14.45
C ALA A 54 8.04 -0.23 15.26
N ASP A 55 7.35 0.73 14.64
CA ASP A 55 6.39 1.60 15.32
C ASP A 55 5.14 0.85 15.82
N VAL A 56 4.57 -0.04 15.00
CA VAL A 56 3.37 -0.80 15.40
C VAL A 56 3.69 -1.84 16.47
N THR A 57 4.89 -2.45 16.43
CA THR A 57 5.31 -3.48 17.39
C THR A 57 5.67 -2.90 18.76
N ASN A 58 6.00 -1.60 18.83
CA ASN A 58 6.24 -0.89 20.09
C ASN A 58 4.97 -0.75 20.96
N ASP A 59 3.77 -1.01 20.43
CA ASP A 59 2.54 -1.10 21.19
C ASP A 59 2.18 -2.58 21.42
N PRO A 60 2.25 -3.10 22.66
CA PRO A 60 2.05 -4.52 22.94
C PRO A 60 0.67 -5.06 22.52
N LEU A 61 -0.38 -4.21 22.58
CA LEU A 61 -1.73 -4.63 22.20
C LEU A 61 -1.86 -4.67 20.68
N ALA A 62 -1.37 -3.63 19.99
CA ALA A 62 -1.36 -3.58 18.54
C ALA A 62 -0.50 -4.71 17.94
N ALA A 63 0.64 -5.02 18.56
CA ALA A 63 1.53 -6.11 18.15
C ALA A 63 0.84 -7.49 18.09
N GLN A 64 -0.19 -7.70 18.92
CA GLN A 64 -0.96 -8.95 18.97
C GLN A 64 -2.26 -8.90 18.17
N ARG A 65 -2.83 -7.70 17.94
CA ARG A 65 -4.15 -7.54 17.29
C ARG A 65 -4.09 -7.12 15.84
N VAL A 66 -3.07 -6.34 15.45
CA VAL A 66 -2.95 -5.85 14.08
C VAL A 66 -2.37 -6.96 13.22
N GLU A 67 -3.09 -7.29 12.16
CA GLU A 67 -2.60 -8.17 11.11
C GLU A 67 -2.21 -7.40 9.85
N VAL A 68 -1.10 -7.78 9.27
CA VAL A 68 -0.59 -7.24 8.01
C VAL A 68 -0.37 -8.37 7.01
N SER A 69 -0.69 -8.09 5.75
CA SER A 69 -0.33 -8.90 4.60
C SER A 69 0.17 -7.93 3.53
N VAL A 70 1.13 -8.37 2.74
CA VAL A 70 1.74 -7.58 1.66
C VAL A 70 1.54 -8.32 0.35
N VAL A 71 0.85 -7.65 -0.57
CA VAL A 71 0.74 -8.05 -1.97
C VAL A 71 1.51 -7.04 -2.80
N THR A 72 2.38 -7.52 -3.68
CA THR A 72 3.10 -6.69 -4.65
C THR A 72 2.57 -6.93 -6.05
N PHE A 73 2.71 -5.92 -6.91
CA PHE A 73 2.42 -6.03 -8.33
C PHE A 73 3.45 -5.22 -9.12
N GLY A 74 3.85 -5.75 -10.26
CA GLY A 74 5.04 -5.36 -11.01
C GLY A 74 5.13 -6.29 -12.21
N ASP A 75 6.20 -7.06 -12.31
CA ASP A 75 6.31 -8.24 -13.18
C ASP A 75 5.12 -9.21 -13.05
N THR A 76 4.73 -9.55 -11.81
CA THR A 76 3.56 -10.40 -11.54
C THR A 76 2.93 -10.03 -10.21
N VAL A 77 1.64 -10.30 -10.04
CA VAL A 77 0.93 -10.08 -8.77
C VAL A 77 1.25 -11.21 -7.78
N ARG A 78 1.90 -10.89 -6.66
CA ARG A 78 2.35 -11.89 -5.67
C ARG A 78 1.97 -11.50 -4.24
N THR A 79 1.58 -12.48 -3.44
CA THR A 79 1.52 -12.31 -1.99
C THR A 79 2.92 -12.59 -1.45
N VAL A 80 3.66 -11.54 -1.10
CA VAL A 80 5.02 -11.68 -0.55
C VAL A 80 5.01 -11.82 0.97
N THR A 81 3.91 -11.44 1.61
CA THR A 81 3.67 -11.73 3.03
C THR A 81 2.20 -12.10 3.22
N PRO A 82 1.87 -13.33 3.65
CA PRO A 82 0.49 -13.69 4.03
C PRO A 82 0.04 -12.88 5.25
N PHE A 83 -1.23 -13.00 5.64
CA PHE A 83 -1.70 -12.37 6.88
C PHE A 83 -0.94 -12.93 8.08
N VAL A 84 -0.26 -12.05 8.80
CA VAL A 84 0.46 -12.35 10.05
C VAL A 84 0.22 -11.21 11.03
N THR A 85 0.32 -11.49 12.33
CA THR A 85 0.35 -10.42 13.33
C THR A 85 1.59 -9.55 13.13
N THR A 86 1.51 -8.28 13.49
CA THR A 86 2.66 -7.36 13.34
C THR A 86 3.87 -7.77 14.19
N SER A 87 3.65 -8.46 15.32
CA SER A 87 4.72 -9.12 16.09
C SER A 87 5.49 -10.21 15.33
N GLN A 88 4.87 -10.83 14.32
CA GLN A 88 5.47 -11.85 13.46
C GLN A 88 5.84 -11.31 12.08
N PHE A 89 5.53 -10.04 11.81
CA PHE A 89 5.79 -9.43 10.52
C PHE A 89 7.28 -9.14 10.36
N THR A 90 7.88 -9.78 9.36
CA THR A 90 9.22 -9.44 8.87
C THR A 90 9.06 -8.69 7.56
N PRO A 91 9.44 -7.39 7.49
CA PRO A 91 9.31 -6.61 6.26
C PRO A 91 10.06 -7.27 5.09
N PRO A 92 9.41 -7.52 3.95
CA PRO A 92 10.10 -8.02 2.77
C PRO A 92 11.03 -6.93 2.20
N VAL A 93 12.11 -7.36 1.56
CA VAL A 93 12.93 -6.47 0.72
C VAL A 93 12.36 -6.52 -0.68
N LEU A 94 11.84 -5.39 -1.14
CA LEU A 94 11.19 -5.24 -2.43
C LEU A 94 12.16 -4.69 -3.47
N THR A 95 11.98 -5.12 -4.71
CA THR A 95 12.72 -4.62 -5.88
C THR A 95 11.73 -4.20 -6.95
N ALA A 96 12.00 -3.09 -7.62
CA ALA A 96 11.17 -2.56 -8.69
C ALA A 96 11.50 -3.22 -10.04
N ASN A 97 10.52 -3.85 -10.67
CA ASN A 97 10.61 -4.49 -11.97
C ASN A 97 9.24 -4.73 -12.63
N GLY A 98 9.21 -4.73 -13.96
CA GLY A 98 8.04 -5.12 -14.75
C GLY A 98 7.00 -4.01 -14.91
N GLU A 99 5.80 -4.41 -15.32
CA GLU A 99 4.68 -3.52 -15.64
C GLU A 99 3.82 -3.25 -14.39
N THR A 100 2.60 -2.72 -14.57
CA THR A 100 1.72 -2.30 -13.46
C THR A 100 0.35 -3.01 -13.54
N PRO A 101 0.25 -4.32 -13.28
CA PRO A 101 -1.01 -5.09 -13.37
C PRO A 101 -1.92 -4.83 -12.16
N MET A 102 -2.34 -3.57 -12.02
CA MET A 102 -3.04 -3.03 -10.85
C MET A 102 -4.44 -3.60 -10.68
N GLY A 103 -5.19 -3.84 -11.78
CA GLY A 103 -6.53 -4.41 -11.73
C GLY A 103 -6.52 -5.79 -11.07
N ALA A 104 -5.66 -6.68 -11.56
CA ALA A 104 -5.41 -8.00 -11.00
C ALA A 104 -4.93 -7.93 -9.54
N ALA A 105 -4.08 -6.95 -9.22
CA ALA A 105 -3.55 -6.75 -7.87
C ALA A 105 -4.65 -6.39 -6.86
N ILE A 106 -5.54 -5.46 -7.24
CA ILE A 106 -6.69 -5.06 -6.41
C ILE A 106 -7.65 -6.23 -6.21
N LEU A 107 -7.95 -6.97 -7.28
CA LEU A 107 -8.82 -8.15 -7.17
C LEU A 107 -8.25 -9.19 -6.20
N LYS A 108 -6.97 -9.53 -6.33
CA LYS A 108 -6.26 -10.44 -5.41
C LYS A 108 -6.29 -9.96 -3.97
N ALA A 109 -6.08 -8.66 -3.73
CA ALA A 109 -6.12 -8.08 -2.39
C ALA A 109 -7.51 -8.20 -1.74
N ILE A 110 -8.57 -7.93 -2.52
CA ILE A 110 -9.96 -8.07 -2.05
C ILE A 110 -10.29 -9.54 -1.76
N ASP A 111 -9.85 -10.48 -2.60
CA ASP A 111 -10.07 -11.92 -2.37
C ASP A 111 -9.34 -12.41 -1.11
N ALA A 112 -8.08 -12.01 -0.92
CA ALA A 112 -7.32 -12.33 0.28
C ALA A 112 -7.97 -11.79 1.56
N VAL A 113 -8.47 -10.55 1.54
CA VAL A 113 -9.24 -9.97 2.66
C VAL A 113 -10.54 -10.75 2.89
N THR A 114 -11.22 -11.15 1.82
CA THR A 114 -12.48 -11.90 1.91
C THR A 114 -12.27 -13.26 2.56
N GLU A 115 -11.24 -13.99 2.15
CA GLU A 115 -10.89 -15.28 2.73
C GLU A 115 -10.46 -15.14 4.19
N ARG A 116 -9.60 -14.16 4.52
CA ARG A 116 -9.20 -13.94 5.92
C ARG A 116 -10.40 -13.65 6.83
N LYS A 117 -11.36 -12.83 6.37
CA LYS A 117 -12.60 -12.58 7.12
C LYS A 117 -13.45 -13.84 7.29
N ARG A 118 -13.47 -14.72 6.28
CA ARG A 118 -14.20 -16.00 6.35
C ARG A 118 -13.57 -16.91 7.41
N GLU A 119 -12.25 -17.01 7.46
CA GLU A 119 -11.53 -17.77 8.49
C GLU A 119 -11.88 -17.27 9.90
N TYR A 120 -11.88 -15.95 10.13
CA TYR A 120 -12.30 -15.38 11.42
C TYR A 120 -13.72 -15.80 11.80
N ARG A 121 -14.68 -15.67 10.87
CA ARG A 121 -16.08 -16.06 11.12
C ARG A 121 -16.24 -17.55 11.43
N GLN A 122 -15.54 -18.41 10.70
CA GLN A 122 -15.59 -19.86 10.91
C GLN A 122 -15.05 -20.26 12.29
N ASN A 123 -14.12 -19.49 12.84
CA ASN A 123 -13.57 -19.70 14.18
C ASN A 123 -14.34 -18.92 15.28
N GLY A 124 -15.47 -18.29 14.96
CA GLY A 124 -16.25 -17.50 15.92
C GLY A 124 -15.53 -16.24 16.42
N LEU A 125 -14.52 -15.76 15.69
CA LEU A 125 -13.72 -14.61 16.07
C LEU A 125 -14.31 -13.32 15.50
N HIS A 126 -14.33 -12.28 16.33
CA HIS A 126 -14.61 -10.92 15.88
C HIS A 126 -13.40 -10.36 15.12
N PHE A 127 -13.66 -9.50 14.14
CA PHE A 127 -12.63 -8.82 13.37
C PHE A 127 -13.01 -7.36 13.13
N TYR A 128 -11.98 -6.53 12.97
CA TYR A 128 -12.10 -5.13 12.61
C TYR A 128 -12.36 -5.00 11.10
N ARG A 129 -13.01 -3.92 10.64
CA ARG A 129 -13.16 -3.63 9.20
C ARG A 129 -11.76 -3.53 8.55
N PRO A 130 -11.38 -4.45 7.64
CA PRO A 130 -10.01 -4.48 7.11
C PRO A 130 -9.71 -3.28 6.20
N TRP A 131 -8.44 -2.89 6.14
CA TRP A 131 -7.95 -1.85 5.23
C TRP A 131 -7.15 -2.47 4.09
N ILE A 132 -7.45 -2.05 2.87
CA ILE A 132 -6.63 -2.28 1.67
C ILE A 132 -5.98 -0.93 1.35
N PHE A 133 -4.65 -0.90 1.41
CA PHE A 133 -3.86 0.31 1.25
C PHE A 133 -2.98 0.18 0.01
N LEU A 134 -3.44 0.75 -1.11
CA LEU A 134 -2.76 0.77 -2.39
C LEU A 134 -1.73 1.90 -2.43
N ILE A 135 -0.49 1.59 -2.76
CA ILE A 135 0.60 2.55 -3.00
C ILE A 135 1.10 2.31 -4.42
N THR A 136 1.00 3.31 -5.30
CA THR A 136 1.30 3.17 -6.73
C THR A 136 1.66 4.50 -7.36
N ASP A 137 2.36 4.46 -8.50
CA ASP A 137 2.54 5.61 -9.37
C ASP A 137 1.55 5.63 -10.57
N GLY A 138 0.49 4.83 -10.50
CA GLY A 138 -0.86 5.25 -10.89
C GLY A 138 -1.39 4.84 -12.26
N GLU A 139 -0.60 4.28 -13.18
CA GLU A 139 -1.12 3.83 -14.48
C GLU A 139 -1.28 2.31 -14.53
N PRO A 140 -2.51 1.76 -14.55
CA PRO A 140 -2.74 0.34 -14.75
C PRO A 140 -2.36 -0.06 -16.18
N THR A 141 -1.69 -1.21 -16.32
CA THR A 141 -1.35 -1.84 -17.60
C THR A 141 -2.33 -2.95 -17.99
N ASP A 142 -3.30 -3.24 -17.13
CA ASP A 142 -4.37 -4.22 -17.31
C ASP A 142 -5.78 -3.60 -17.16
N ALA A 143 -6.80 -4.40 -17.44
CA ALA A 143 -8.20 -3.99 -17.26
C ALA A 143 -8.51 -3.82 -15.76
N TRP A 144 -8.88 -2.60 -15.35
CA TRP A 144 -9.06 -2.21 -13.95
C TRP A 144 -10.54 -1.96 -13.59
N GLU A 145 -11.44 -1.92 -14.58
CA GLU A 145 -12.84 -1.57 -14.41
C GLU A 145 -13.58 -2.55 -13.49
N ALA A 146 -13.31 -3.85 -13.65
CA ALA A 146 -13.84 -4.88 -12.76
C ALA A 146 -13.34 -4.72 -11.32
N ALA A 147 -12.07 -4.32 -11.15
CA ALA A 147 -11.49 -4.04 -9.85
C ALA A 147 -12.16 -2.81 -9.20
N ALA A 148 -12.36 -1.73 -9.97
CA ALA A 148 -13.07 -0.53 -9.51
C ALA A 148 -14.52 -0.84 -9.08
N ALA A 149 -15.24 -1.68 -9.85
CA ALA A 149 -16.58 -2.12 -9.48
C ALA A 149 -16.58 -2.88 -8.14
N ARG A 150 -15.63 -3.79 -7.93
CA ARG A 150 -15.48 -4.53 -6.66
C ARG A 150 -15.07 -3.63 -5.49
N VAL A 151 -14.21 -2.64 -5.72
CA VAL A 151 -13.85 -1.64 -4.69
C VAL A 151 -15.10 -0.88 -4.25
N ARG A 152 -15.93 -0.44 -5.20
CA ARG A 152 -17.17 0.28 -4.92
C ARG A 152 -18.17 -0.56 -4.12
N GLU A 153 -18.44 -1.78 -4.58
CA GLU A 153 -19.35 -2.71 -3.90
C GLU A 153 -18.84 -3.05 -2.49
N GLY A 154 -17.55 -3.32 -2.34
CA GLY A 154 -16.94 -3.68 -1.06
C GLY A 154 -16.95 -2.55 -0.04
N GLU A 155 -16.68 -1.30 -0.46
CA GLU A 155 -16.79 -0.13 0.41
C GLU A 155 -18.25 0.16 0.81
N GLU A 156 -19.19 0.08 -0.13
CA GLU A 156 -20.63 0.27 0.11
C GLU A 156 -21.16 -0.72 1.14
N LYS A 157 -20.80 -2.01 0.99
CA LYS A 157 -21.16 -3.08 1.93
C LYS A 157 -20.31 -3.10 3.21
N LYS A 158 -19.49 -2.07 3.43
CA LYS A 158 -18.54 -1.96 4.56
C LYS A 158 -17.64 -3.19 4.74
N GLN A 159 -17.31 -3.90 3.66
CA GLN A 159 -16.50 -5.11 3.70
C GLN A 159 -15.03 -4.82 4.00
N PHE A 160 -14.51 -3.70 3.50
CA PHE A 160 -13.18 -3.17 3.77
C PHE A 160 -13.19 -1.65 3.53
N ALA A 161 -12.15 -0.95 3.97
CA ALA A 161 -11.87 0.42 3.54
C ALA A 161 -10.69 0.38 2.54
N PHE A 162 -10.81 1.08 1.42
CA PHE A 162 -9.83 1.11 0.35
C PHE A 162 -9.20 2.51 0.26
N PHE A 163 -7.89 2.57 0.48
CA PHE A 163 -7.12 3.80 0.41
C PHE A 163 -6.17 3.70 -0.78
N ALA A 164 -6.27 4.64 -1.71
CA ALA A 164 -5.33 4.78 -2.81
C ALA A 164 -4.36 5.92 -2.50
N VAL A 165 -3.07 5.63 -2.57
CA VAL A 165 -1.98 6.60 -2.44
C VAL A 165 -1.20 6.64 -3.75
N GLY A 166 -1.31 7.78 -4.44
CA GLY A 166 -0.51 8.09 -5.62
C GLY A 166 0.84 8.68 -5.22
N VAL A 167 1.94 8.11 -5.68
CA VAL A 167 3.27 8.71 -5.53
C VAL A 167 3.51 9.77 -6.62
N GLU A 168 4.63 10.49 -6.53
CA GLU A 168 4.94 11.58 -7.46
C GLU A 168 4.84 11.14 -8.95
N GLY A 169 4.01 11.86 -9.72
CA GLY A 169 3.74 11.55 -11.12
C GLY A 169 2.59 10.55 -11.36
N ALA A 170 1.84 10.19 -10.32
CA ALA A 170 0.69 9.29 -10.45
C ALA A 170 -0.50 9.89 -11.22
N ASN A 171 -1.20 9.02 -11.97
CA ASN A 171 -2.46 9.37 -12.61
C ASN A 171 -3.60 9.43 -11.58
N MET A 172 -3.76 10.58 -10.93
CA MET A 172 -4.76 10.78 -9.88
C MET A 172 -6.20 10.67 -10.39
N ASP A 173 -6.45 11.03 -11.65
CA ASP A 173 -7.78 10.89 -12.28
C ASP A 173 -8.16 9.42 -12.48
N ARG A 174 -7.17 8.57 -12.82
CA ARG A 174 -7.36 7.11 -12.88
C ARG A 174 -7.62 6.55 -11.49
N LEU A 175 -6.82 6.92 -10.50
CA LEU A 175 -7.03 6.47 -9.12
C LEU A 175 -8.41 6.87 -8.60
N LYS A 176 -8.89 8.07 -8.92
CA LYS A 176 -10.23 8.54 -8.56
C LYS A 176 -11.37 7.74 -9.22
N GLN A 177 -11.14 7.15 -10.39
CA GLN A 177 -12.10 6.23 -11.01
C GLN A 177 -12.12 4.87 -10.32
N ILE A 178 -10.97 4.42 -9.81
CA ILE A 178 -10.79 3.14 -9.12
C ILE A 178 -11.32 3.19 -7.68
N SER A 179 -11.02 4.26 -6.94
CA SER A 179 -11.34 4.39 -5.51
C SER A 179 -12.66 5.14 -5.27
N VAL A 180 -13.37 4.75 -4.22
CA VAL A 180 -14.54 5.52 -3.72
C VAL A 180 -14.09 6.74 -2.93
N ARG A 181 -13.05 6.57 -2.11
CA ARG A 181 -12.42 7.66 -1.35
C ARG A 181 -11.57 8.52 -2.29
N GLN A 182 -11.43 9.79 -1.95
CA GLN A 182 -10.47 10.67 -2.61
C GLN A 182 -9.07 10.04 -2.50
N PRO A 183 -8.37 9.78 -3.63
CA PRO A 183 -7.00 9.29 -3.58
C PRO A 183 -6.09 10.33 -2.96
N LEU A 184 -5.11 9.89 -2.17
CA LEU A 184 -4.15 10.74 -1.49
C LEU A 184 -2.90 10.86 -2.34
N HIS A 185 -2.40 12.08 -2.52
CA HIS A 185 -1.12 12.30 -3.19
C HIS A 185 0.01 12.32 -2.15
N LEU A 186 1.01 11.46 -2.30
CA LEU A 186 2.20 11.45 -1.46
C LEU A 186 3.02 12.72 -1.72
N LYS A 187 3.29 13.50 -0.68
CA LYS A 187 4.10 14.72 -0.80
C LYS A 187 5.56 14.33 -1.03
N GLY A 188 6.07 14.63 -2.22
CA GLY A 188 7.42 14.25 -2.62
C GLY A 188 7.64 12.74 -2.41
N TYR A 189 8.56 12.40 -1.51
CA TYR A 189 8.92 11.01 -1.21
C TYR A 189 8.74 10.63 0.26
N SER A 190 7.71 11.20 0.92
CA SER A 190 7.39 11.00 2.34
C SER A 190 6.79 9.62 2.71
N PHE A 191 7.34 8.54 2.16
CA PHE A 191 6.91 7.16 2.43
C PHE A 191 7.01 6.83 3.93
N LYS A 192 8.10 7.25 4.57
CA LYS A 192 8.31 7.00 6.01
C LYS A 192 7.20 7.61 6.86
N GLU A 193 6.86 8.87 6.61
CA GLU A 193 5.82 9.58 7.34
C GLU A 193 4.43 8.98 7.09
N MET A 194 4.15 8.54 5.85
CA MET A 194 2.93 7.81 5.53
C MET A 194 2.83 6.49 6.32
N PHE A 195 3.90 5.70 6.35
CA PHE A 195 3.93 4.43 7.08
C PHE A 195 3.82 4.62 8.60
N LEU A 196 4.43 5.68 9.15
CA LEU A 196 4.26 6.08 10.54
C LEU A 196 2.81 6.49 10.86
N TRP A 197 2.18 7.23 9.96
CA TRP A 197 0.77 7.59 10.12
C TRP A 197 -0.13 6.34 10.08
N LEU A 198 0.17 5.38 9.22
CA LEU A 198 -0.58 4.13 9.11
C LEU A 198 -0.46 3.28 10.38
N SER A 199 0.76 3.11 10.92
CA SER A 199 0.97 2.37 12.16
C SER A 199 0.30 3.05 13.36
N GLN A 200 0.39 4.38 13.47
CA GLN A 200 -0.32 5.14 14.51
C GLN A 200 -1.83 4.98 14.43
N SER A 201 -2.39 5.05 13.22
CA SER A 201 -3.82 4.87 12.98
C SER A 201 -4.29 3.47 13.37
N GLN A 202 -3.52 2.44 13.03
CA GLN A 202 -3.82 1.06 13.40
C GLN A 202 -3.69 0.81 14.91
N ARG A 203 -2.71 1.45 15.57
CA ARG A 203 -2.61 1.42 17.04
C ARG A 203 -3.89 1.98 17.66
N SER A 204 -4.33 3.18 17.27
CA SER A 204 -5.56 3.78 17.79
C SER A 204 -6.79 2.88 17.58
N VAL A 205 -6.92 2.22 16.42
CA VAL A 205 -8.02 1.29 16.16
C VAL A 205 -7.89 0.01 17.01
N SER A 206 -6.69 -0.52 17.20
CA SER A 206 -6.46 -1.76 17.96
C SER A 206 -6.83 -1.66 19.45
N HIS A 207 -6.81 -0.45 20.02
CA HIS A 207 -7.28 -0.13 21.37
C HIS A 207 -8.81 0.01 21.48
N SER A 208 -9.55 0.04 20.36
CA SER A 208 -11.01 0.04 20.35
C SER A 208 -11.60 -1.37 20.37
N ASN A 209 -12.90 -1.50 20.62
CA ASN A 209 -13.61 -2.77 20.49
C ASN A 209 -14.00 -3.05 19.04
N PRO A 210 -13.96 -4.31 18.58
CA PRO A 210 -14.52 -4.69 17.29
C PRO A 210 -15.96 -4.20 17.12
N GLY A 211 -16.26 -3.55 15.99
CA GLY A 211 -17.56 -2.92 15.69
C GLY A 211 -17.69 -1.45 16.15
N GLN A 212 -16.73 -0.90 16.90
CA GLN A 212 -16.70 0.50 17.31
C GLN A 212 -15.60 1.32 16.59
N GLU A 213 -14.98 0.75 15.56
CA GLU A 213 -13.83 1.37 14.88
C GLU A 213 -14.16 2.69 14.22
N GLU A 214 -15.39 2.82 13.70
CA GLU A 214 -15.85 4.06 13.03
C GLU A 214 -15.92 5.24 14.01
N GLN A 215 -15.87 5.01 15.33
CA GLN A 215 -15.83 6.05 16.36
C GLN A 215 -14.40 6.54 16.66
N VAL A 216 -13.38 5.81 16.21
CA VAL A 216 -11.98 6.18 16.39
C VAL A 216 -11.64 7.33 15.44
N LYS A 217 -11.38 8.52 16.00
CA LYS A 217 -10.86 9.66 15.23
C LYS A 217 -9.41 9.38 14.84
N LEU A 218 -9.20 9.07 13.58
CA LEU A 218 -7.85 8.96 13.02
C LEU A 218 -7.23 10.35 12.90
N ALA A 219 -5.92 10.44 13.12
CA ALA A 219 -5.18 11.65 12.81
C ALA A 219 -5.35 11.98 11.31
N PRO A 220 -5.50 13.25 10.92
CA PRO A 220 -5.49 13.60 9.51
C PRO A 220 -4.14 13.18 8.88
N PRO A 221 -4.08 12.85 7.59
CA PRO A 221 -2.83 12.50 6.89
C PRO A 221 -1.93 13.74 6.65
N ALA A 222 -2.00 14.73 7.53
CA ALA A 222 -1.26 15.97 7.47
C ALA A 222 0.25 15.69 7.59
N GLY A 223 1.04 16.35 6.76
CA GLY A 223 2.49 16.21 6.72
C GLY A 223 3.02 15.32 5.60
N TRP A 224 2.32 14.24 5.25
CA TRP A 224 2.78 13.30 4.21
C TRP A 224 1.88 13.26 2.97
N ALA A 225 0.61 13.69 3.07
CA ALA A 225 -0.31 13.69 1.94
C ALA A 225 -0.89 15.08 1.60
N SER A 226 -1.27 15.25 0.35
CA SER A 226 -2.19 16.28 -0.14
C SER A 226 -3.45 15.63 -0.76
N LEU A 227 -4.55 16.40 -0.75
CA LEU A 227 -5.85 16.00 -1.34
C LEU A 227 -5.91 16.26 -2.84
#